data_AF-A0A2L0QUR2-F1
#
_entry.id   AF-A0A2L0QUR2-F1
#
_cell.length_a   1.000
_cell.length_b   1.000
_cell.length_c   1.000
_cell.angle_alpha   90.00
_cell.angle_beta   90.00
_cell.angle_gamma   90.00
#
_symmetry.space_group_name_H-M   'P 1'
#
loop_
_entity.id
_entity.type
_entity.pdbx_description
1 polymer ?
#
loop_
_entity_poly.entity_id
_entity_poly.type
_entity_poly.pdbx_seq_one_letter_code
_entity_poly.pdbx_strand_id
1 'polypeptide(L)'
;MNTLREAGDLSQQRALAEWLPGRLAAENPAILVIGDVMLDGWWSGSIERLCREAPAPVVDLQSRQSVPGGAANTAMNLAALGARVSVAGIIGTDDAGVDLRNQLVAAGIDVTYLLDHPDMVTTTKIRISSGGQVMLRIDDAAKSVPAEALAELAASVRAAVEHQDSVLVCDYGTGVLASPVRRGLDEALAGRGRGDAEGRPLLVVDSHDPRPWAPLRPDLVTPNAMETARMLQARLPEGQDRVAEVGRQADALLQATGARAVVVTLDRDGTVLLRPDGVTHRTWARPAAEKQASGAGDTFVAALTLARSAGLPLTASLDLAQSAADVVVHQPGTSVCSTAQLSRYLKAFADTALGADELERQLELHRAEGQRIVLTNGCFDVLHSGHTRYLNQAKQLGDILVVALNSDGSVRRLKGTGRPINAVADRAAVVAALSCVDYVTVFDTPTAAPLIRQLRPEVYAKGGDYTPEMLAETPAVEEYGGRVAILDYVAERSTTAVVNRIREGEGAVQTN
;
A
#
# COMPACT_ATOMS: atom_id res chain seq x y z
N MET A 1 -8.69 -2.59 -26.33
CA MET A 1 -7.36 -3.22 -26.52
C MET A 1 -6.29 -2.26 -27.05
N ASN A 2 -6.60 -1.17 -27.77
CA ASN A 2 -5.58 -0.22 -28.26
C ASN A 2 -5.17 0.89 -27.28
N THR A 3 -5.89 1.13 -26.18
CA THR A 3 -5.59 2.21 -25.22
C THR A 3 -4.59 1.83 -24.12
N LEU A 4 -4.30 0.54 -23.93
CA LEU A 4 -3.36 0.07 -22.89
C LEU A 4 -1.88 0.10 -23.34
N ARG A 5 -1.62 0.25 -24.65
CA ARG A 5 -0.26 0.24 -25.22
C ARG A 5 0.41 1.61 -25.32
N GLU A 6 -0.31 2.70 -25.03
CA GLU A 6 0.23 4.07 -25.07
C GLU A 6 0.67 4.61 -23.69
N ALA A 7 0.45 3.86 -22.61
CA ALA A 7 0.96 4.21 -21.29
C ALA A 7 2.48 3.94 -21.23
N GLY A 8 3.26 5.00 -21.00
CA GLY A 8 4.73 4.96 -20.98
C GLY A 8 5.34 4.02 -19.93
N ASP A 9 6.68 4.00 -19.88
CA ASP A 9 7.47 3.21 -18.93
C ASP A 9 6.96 3.35 -17.48
N LEU A 10 6.51 2.22 -16.91
CA LEU A 10 6.00 2.11 -15.54
C LEU A 10 7.01 2.59 -14.49
N SER A 11 8.32 2.49 -14.78
CA SER A 11 9.39 2.99 -13.92
C SER A 11 9.38 4.51 -13.75
N GLN A 12 8.68 5.22 -14.65
CA GLN A 12 8.48 6.67 -14.61
C GLN A 12 7.11 7.06 -14.05
N GLN A 13 6.19 6.11 -13.88
CA GLN A 13 4.85 6.37 -13.37
C GLN A 13 4.89 6.71 -11.87
N ARG A 14 4.68 7.98 -11.51
CA ARG A 14 4.78 8.45 -10.13
C ARG A 14 3.44 8.64 -9.43
N ALA A 15 2.34 8.50 -10.15
CA ALA A 15 1.02 8.78 -9.61
C ALA A 15 -0.02 7.73 -10.06
N LEU A 16 -1.10 7.63 -9.30
CA LEU A 16 -2.11 6.59 -9.50
C LEU A 16 -3.10 7.01 -10.58
N ALA A 17 -3.57 6.07 -11.41
CA ALA A 17 -4.58 6.34 -12.41
C ALA A 17 -5.55 5.16 -12.49
N GLU A 18 -6.78 5.36 -12.95
CA GLU A 18 -7.78 4.27 -13.05
C GLU A 18 -7.32 3.10 -13.94
N TRP A 19 -6.48 3.38 -14.94
CA TRP A 19 -5.93 2.39 -15.86
C TRP A 19 -4.76 1.60 -15.26
N LEU A 20 -4.14 2.09 -14.19
CA LEU A 20 -2.91 1.55 -13.61
C LEU A 20 -3.07 0.11 -13.11
N PRO A 21 -4.13 -0.27 -12.35
CA PRO A 21 -4.33 -1.66 -11.94
C PRO A 21 -4.44 -2.60 -13.14
N GLY A 22 -5.15 -2.21 -14.19
CA GLY A 22 -5.27 -3.00 -15.42
C GLY A 22 -3.92 -3.18 -16.14
N ARG A 23 -3.05 -2.16 -16.15
CA ARG A 23 -1.71 -2.26 -16.71
C ARG A 23 -0.80 -3.17 -15.88
N LEU A 24 -0.87 -3.08 -14.54
CA LEU A 24 -0.13 -3.96 -13.62
C LEU A 24 -0.51 -5.43 -13.82
N ALA A 25 -1.81 -5.72 -13.87
CA ALA A 25 -2.32 -7.05 -14.16
C ALA A 25 -1.85 -7.57 -15.53
N ALA A 26 -1.69 -6.68 -16.51
CA ALA A 26 -1.18 -7.04 -17.83
C ALA A 26 0.33 -7.35 -17.87
N GLU A 27 1.14 -6.81 -16.94
CA GLU A 27 2.56 -7.23 -16.80
C GLU A 27 2.67 -8.65 -16.24
N ASN A 28 1.66 -9.08 -15.46
CA ASN A 28 1.50 -10.45 -14.99
C ASN A 28 2.77 -11.08 -14.37
N PRO A 29 3.42 -10.40 -13.38
CA PRO A 29 4.67 -10.86 -12.80
C PRO A 29 4.49 -12.19 -12.05
N ALA A 30 5.54 -13.01 -12.04
CA ALA A 30 5.64 -14.24 -11.26
C ALA A 30 6.10 -13.95 -9.84
N ILE A 31 5.24 -14.24 -8.86
CA ILE A 31 5.50 -13.95 -7.45
C ILE A 31 5.34 -15.24 -6.64
N LEU A 32 6.40 -15.61 -5.94
CA LEU A 32 6.38 -16.70 -4.96
C LEU A 32 6.05 -16.15 -3.58
N VAL A 33 4.97 -16.66 -2.98
CA VAL A 33 4.63 -16.41 -1.58
C VAL A 33 5.12 -17.58 -0.73
N ILE A 34 5.96 -17.31 0.26
CA ILE A 34 6.50 -18.31 1.20
C ILE A 34 6.00 -17.95 2.59
N GLY A 35 5.28 -18.82 3.27
CA GLY A 35 4.84 -18.45 4.61
C GLY A 35 3.87 -19.34 5.34
N ASP A 36 3.42 -18.76 6.44
CA ASP A 36 2.42 -19.32 7.33
C ASP A 36 1.03 -19.24 6.68
N VAL A 37 0.65 -20.34 6.02
CA VAL A 37 -0.67 -20.51 5.42
C VAL A 37 -1.67 -20.96 6.49
N MET A 38 -2.87 -20.39 6.46
CA MET A 38 -3.93 -20.71 7.43
C MET A 38 -5.31 -20.54 6.81
N LEU A 39 -6.34 -21.01 7.50
CA LEU A 39 -7.74 -20.86 7.12
C LEU A 39 -8.48 -20.05 8.19
N ASP A 40 -8.98 -18.87 7.81
CA ASP A 40 -9.82 -18.04 8.68
C ASP A 40 -11.29 -18.44 8.52
N GLY A 41 -11.99 -18.69 9.63
CA GLY A 41 -13.38 -19.11 9.64
C GLY A 41 -14.32 -18.10 10.30
N TRP A 42 -15.53 -17.96 9.75
CA TRP A 42 -16.66 -17.24 10.35
C TRP A 42 -17.85 -18.18 10.47
N TRP A 43 -18.19 -18.53 11.70
CA TRP A 43 -19.32 -19.39 12.03
C TRP A 43 -20.39 -18.53 12.70
N SER A 44 -21.49 -18.28 11.99
CA SER A 44 -22.57 -17.42 12.49
C SER A 44 -23.80 -18.23 12.87
N GLY A 45 -24.41 -17.90 14.00
CA GLY A 45 -25.60 -18.56 14.51
C GLY A 45 -26.38 -17.71 15.50
N SER A 46 -27.51 -18.24 15.98
CA SER A 46 -28.30 -17.63 17.05
C SER A 46 -27.95 -18.22 18.42
N ILE A 47 -28.26 -17.48 19.48
CA ILE A 47 -28.12 -17.92 20.86
C ILE A 47 -29.44 -17.68 21.57
N GLU A 48 -30.14 -18.77 21.85
CA GLU A 48 -31.45 -18.72 22.49
C GLU A 48 -31.43 -19.34 23.90
N ARG A 49 -30.36 -20.07 24.23
CA ARG A 49 -30.24 -20.80 25.49
C ARG A 49 -28.80 -20.89 25.97
N LEU A 50 -28.65 -21.14 27.27
CA LEU A 50 -27.40 -21.54 27.91
C LEU A 50 -27.32 -23.07 28.02
N CYS A 51 -26.10 -23.60 28.11
CA CYS A 51 -25.85 -25.01 28.37
C CYS A 51 -26.41 -25.42 29.74
N ARG A 52 -26.76 -26.70 29.89
CA ARG A 52 -27.13 -27.26 31.19
C ARG A 52 -25.92 -27.64 32.03
N GLU A 53 -24.78 -27.94 31.38
CA GLU A 53 -23.56 -28.38 32.05
C GLU A 53 -22.69 -27.23 32.58
N ALA A 54 -22.82 -26.02 32.03
CA ALA A 54 -22.01 -24.86 32.38
C ALA A 54 -22.74 -23.55 32.01
N PRO A 55 -22.40 -22.40 32.63
CA PRO A 55 -22.93 -21.09 32.25
C PRO A 55 -22.30 -20.58 30.94
N ALA A 56 -22.42 -21.37 29.87
CA ALA A 56 -21.90 -21.08 28.54
C ALA A 56 -23.07 -20.98 27.55
N PRO A 57 -22.99 -20.11 26.53
CA PRO A 57 -24.01 -20.01 25.49
C PRO A 57 -23.99 -21.23 24.57
N VAL A 58 -25.18 -21.68 24.16
CA VAL A 58 -25.33 -22.62 23.03
C VAL A 58 -25.51 -21.81 21.76
N VAL A 59 -24.63 -22.03 20.78
CA VAL A 59 -24.72 -21.39 19.47
C VAL A 59 -25.32 -22.39 18.47
N ASP A 60 -26.54 -22.12 18.03
CA ASP A 60 -27.17 -22.88 16.95
C ASP A 60 -26.68 -22.33 15.60
N LEU A 61 -25.68 -22.99 15.01
CA LEU A 61 -25.00 -22.53 13.79
C LEU A 61 -25.94 -22.51 12.58
N GLN A 62 -25.93 -21.39 11.87
CA GLN A 62 -26.74 -21.15 10.67
C GLN A 62 -25.86 -21.08 9.40
N SER A 63 -24.63 -20.60 9.54
CA SER A 63 -23.68 -20.52 8.43
C SER A 63 -22.25 -20.78 8.90
N ARG A 64 -21.45 -21.36 8.02
CA ARG A 64 -20.01 -21.55 8.17
C ARG A 64 -19.36 -21.09 6.88
N GLN A 65 -18.42 -20.17 7.00
CA GLN A 65 -17.60 -19.71 5.89
C GLN A 65 -16.14 -19.81 6.30
N SER A 66 -15.29 -20.25 5.39
CA SER A 66 -13.85 -20.32 5.54
C SER A 66 -13.21 -19.65 4.33
N VAL A 67 -12.17 -18.85 4.58
CA VAL A 67 -11.38 -18.20 3.53
C VAL A 67 -9.90 -18.34 3.86
N PRO A 68 -9.01 -18.27 2.85
CA PRO A 68 -7.57 -18.36 3.09
C PRO A 68 -7.11 -17.17 3.93
N GLY A 69 -6.28 -17.42 4.93
CA GLY A 69 -5.71 -16.44 5.86
C GLY A 69 -4.18 -16.41 5.79
N GLY A 70 -3.57 -15.38 6.37
CA GLY A 70 -2.12 -15.23 6.44
C GLY A 70 -1.45 -15.22 5.06
N ALA A 71 -0.41 -16.05 4.87
CA ALA A 71 0.33 -16.11 3.61
C ALA A 71 -0.61 -16.49 2.44
N ALA A 72 -1.62 -17.32 2.72
CA ALA A 72 -2.60 -17.71 1.72
C ALA A 72 -3.51 -16.54 1.32
N ASN A 73 -3.92 -15.67 2.25
CA ASN A 73 -4.68 -14.46 1.91
C ASN A 73 -3.86 -13.48 1.06
N THR A 74 -2.58 -13.34 1.38
CA THR A 74 -1.65 -12.52 0.58
C THR A 74 -1.55 -13.05 -0.85
N ALA A 75 -1.44 -14.37 -1.02
CA ALA A 75 -1.46 -15.02 -2.33
C ALA A 75 -2.78 -14.81 -3.09
N MET A 76 -3.92 -14.91 -2.40
CA MET A 76 -5.25 -14.63 -2.98
C MET A 76 -5.37 -13.19 -3.47
N ASN A 77 -4.85 -12.22 -2.73
CA ASN A 77 -4.82 -10.82 -3.15
C ASN A 77 -3.95 -10.61 -4.39
N LEU A 78 -2.74 -11.19 -4.42
CA LEU A 78 -1.85 -11.12 -5.59
C LEU A 78 -2.52 -11.68 -6.85
N ALA A 79 -3.17 -12.85 -6.74
CA ALA A 79 -3.89 -13.47 -7.86
C ALA A 79 -5.07 -12.60 -8.32
N ALA A 80 -5.87 -12.05 -7.40
CA ALA A 80 -7.00 -11.16 -7.71
C ALA A 80 -6.56 -9.83 -8.38
N LEU A 81 -5.35 -9.37 -8.07
CA LEU A 81 -4.72 -8.20 -8.69
C LEU A 81 -4.01 -8.53 -10.03
N GLY A 82 -4.00 -9.80 -10.45
CA GLY A 82 -3.53 -10.23 -11.76
C GLY A 82 -2.07 -10.69 -11.82
N ALA A 83 -1.44 -11.08 -10.71
CA ALA A 83 -0.13 -11.74 -10.72
C ALA A 83 -0.23 -13.24 -11.03
N ARG A 84 0.86 -13.84 -11.51
CA ARG A 84 1.04 -15.30 -11.47
C ARG A 84 1.64 -15.67 -10.12
N VAL A 85 0.91 -16.45 -9.33
CA VAL A 85 1.29 -16.73 -7.95
C VAL A 85 1.59 -18.19 -7.75
N SER A 86 2.72 -18.49 -7.12
CA SER A 86 3.00 -19.80 -6.52
C SER A 86 3.05 -19.65 -5.00
N VAL A 87 2.61 -20.67 -4.26
CA VAL A 87 2.65 -20.70 -2.79
C VAL A 87 3.56 -21.83 -2.30
N ALA A 88 4.44 -21.51 -1.36
CA ALA A 88 5.25 -22.46 -0.61
C ALA A 88 4.91 -22.39 0.89
N GLY A 89 4.55 -23.54 1.47
CA GLY A 89 4.14 -23.66 2.87
C GLY A 89 3.85 -25.11 3.23
N ILE A 90 3.38 -25.35 4.45
CA ILE A 90 3.02 -26.69 4.94
C ILE A 90 1.59 -26.66 5.48
N ILE A 91 0.78 -27.62 5.07
CA ILE A 91 -0.57 -27.88 5.57
C ILE A 91 -0.66 -29.31 6.12
N GLY A 92 -1.65 -29.54 6.97
CA GLY A 92 -2.00 -30.89 7.42
C GLY A 92 -2.75 -31.65 6.33
N THR A 93 -2.83 -32.97 6.48
CA THR A 93 -3.69 -33.83 5.66
C THR A 93 -5.15 -33.84 6.15
N ASP A 94 -5.58 -32.76 6.81
CA ASP A 94 -6.89 -32.59 7.43
C ASP A 94 -7.87 -31.86 6.52
N ASP A 95 -9.15 -31.83 6.89
CA ASP A 95 -10.21 -31.19 6.08
C ASP A 95 -9.93 -29.71 5.82
N ALA A 96 -9.29 -29.02 6.77
CA ALA A 96 -8.91 -27.61 6.63
C ALA A 96 -7.81 -27.41 5.58
N GLY A 97 -6.81 -28.31 5.55
CA GLY A 97 -5.75 -28.31 4.53
C GLY A 97 -6.30 -28.58 3.14
N VAL A 98 -7.22 -29.55 3.03
CA VAL A 98 -7.91 -29.86 1.77
C VAL A 98 -8.75 -28.67 1.28
N ASP A 99 -9.53 -28.03 2.16
CA ASP A 99 -10.31 -26.84 1.83
C ASP A 99 -9.40 -25.69 1.35
N LEU A 100 -8.35 -25.39 2.12
CA LEU A 100 -7.39 -24.34 1.78
C LEU A 100 -6.73 -24.57 0.40
N ARG A 101 -6.26 -25.79 0.12
CA ARG A 101 -5.68 -26.16 -1.16
C ARG A 101 -6.67 -25.95 -2.31
N ASN A 102 -7.92 -26.40 -2.14
CA ASN A 102 -8.95 -26.28 -3.17
C ASN A 102 -9.27 -24.81 -3.47
N GLN A 103 -9.34 -23.95 -2.46
CA GLN A 103 -9.58 -22.52 -2.64
C GLN A 103 -8.43 -21.82 -3.38
N LEU A 104 -7.18 -22.15 -3.05
CA LEU A 104 -6.00 -21.63 -3.76
C LEU A 104 -6.00 -22.05 -5.24
N VAL A 105 -6.27 -23.34 -5.52
CA VAL A 105 -6.36 -23.86 -6.90
C VAL A 105 -7.50 -23.18 -7.67
N ALA A 106 -8.66 -22.99 -7.05
CA ALA A 106 -9.80 -22.31 -7.67
C ALA A 106 -9.49 -20.84 -8.01
N ALA A 107 -8.58 -20.20 -7.28
CA ALA A 107 -8.08 -18.87 -7.57
C ALA A 107 -6.96 -18.84 -8.64
N GLY A 108 -6.56 -19.99 -9.18
CA GLY A 108 -5.50 -20.12 -10.17
C GLY A 108 -4.08 -20.01 -9.60
N ILE A 109 -3.93 -20.20 -8.29
CA ILE A 109 -2.62 -20.17 -7.61
C ILE A 109 -1.94 -21.53 -7.78
N ASP A 110 -0.66 -21.51 -8.13
CA ASP A 110 0.17 -22.70 -8.22
C ASP A 110 0.54 -23.22 -6.81
N VAL A 111 -0.04 -24.37 -6.47
CA VAL A 111 0.14 -25.05 -5.17
C VAL A 111 1.18 -26.17 -5.23
N THR A 112 2.03 -26.21 -6.26
CA THR A 112 3.09 -27.24 -6.42
C THR A 112 4.03 -27.29 -5.21
N TYR A 113 4.28 -26.15 -4.56
CA TYR A 113 5.19 -26.04 -3.40
C TYR A 113 4.45 -26.01 -2.04
N LEU A 114 3.13 -26.22 -2.04
CA LEU A 114 2.34 -26.38 -0.83
C LEU A 114 2.39 -27.85 -0.41
N LEU A 115 3.13 -28.15 0.66
CA LEU A 115 3.37 -29.51 1.12
C LEU A 115 2.30 -29.97 2.10
N ASP A 116 1.82 -31.20 1.93
CA ASP A 116 0.97 -31.86 2.93
C ASP A 116 1.86 -32.70 3.86
N HIS A 117 1.61 -32.67 5.16
CA HIS A 117 2.31 -33.52 6.11
C HIS A 117 1.34 -34.12 7.14
N PRO A 118 1.35 -35.46 7.38
CA PRO A 118 0.37 -36.13 8.25
C PRO A 118 0.48 -35.73 9.72
N ASP A 119 1.68 -35.41 10.20
CA ASP A 119 1.89 -34.93 11.58
C ASP A 119 1.73 -33.39 11.73
N MET A 120 1.26 -32.71 10.69
CA MET A 120 0.94 -31.29 10.75
C MET A 120 -0.57 -31.11 10.91
N VAL A 121 -0.95 -30.09 11.67
CA VAL A 121 -2.34 -29.59 11.72
C VAL A 121 -2.38 -28.28 10.95
N THR A 122 -3.29 -28.16 9.99
CA THR A 122 -3.51 -26.92 9.25
C THR A 122 -3.95 -25.83 10.22
N THR A 123 -3.24 -24.70 10.23
CA THR A 123 -3.59 -23.59 11.12
C THR A 123 -4.98 -23.04 10.76
N THR A 124 -5.89 -23.00 11.72
CA THR A 124 -7.22 -22.40 11.55
C THR A 124 -7.51 -21.37 12.64
N LYS A 125 -8.26 -20.33 12.28
CA LYS A 125 -8.71 -19.26 13.19
C LYS A 125 -10.19 -19.03 12.99
N ILE A 126 -11.01 -19.73 13.77
CA ILE A 126 -12.47 -19.77 13.63
C ILE A 126 -13.10 -18.80 14.61
N ARG A 127 -13.82 -17.80 14.09
CA ARG A 127 -14.55 -16.80 14.85
C ARG A 127 -16.02 -17.21 14.89
N ILE A 128 -16.55 -17.45 16.10
CA ILE A 128 -17.96 -17.76 16.31
C ILE A 128 -18.69 -16.44 16.62
N SER A 129 -19.71 -16.12 15.84
CA SER A 129 -20.47 -14.88 15.96
C SER A 129 -21.97 -15.07 16.09
N SER A 130 -22.61 -14.16 16.82
CA SER A 130 -24.07 -14.04 16.95
C SER A 130 -24.46 -12.57 16.99
N GLY A 131 -25.54 -12.19 16.31
CA GLY A 131 -25.98 -10.79 16.24
C GLY A 131 -24.94 -9.80 15.71
N GLY A 132 -24.02 -10.25 14.84
CA GLY A 132 -22.93 -9.42 14.30
C GLY A 132 -21.77 -9.17 15.28
N GLN A 133 -21.74 -9.87 16.43
CA GLN A 133 -20.65 -9.79 17.40
C GLN A 133 -19.88 -11.10 17.46
N VAL A 134 -18.55 -11.03 17.44
CA VAL A 134 -17.68 -12.19 17.70
C VAL A 134 -17.71 -12.49 19.19
N MET A 135 -18.00 -13.73 19.54
CA MET A 135 -18.15 -14.19 20.91
C MET A 135 -16.98 -15.00 21.40
N LEU A 136 -16.42 -15.82 20.52
CA LEU A 136 -15.28 -16.67 20.80
C LEU A 136 -14.44 -16.82 19.53
N ARG A 137 -13.13 -17.00 19.70
CA ARG A 137 -12.23 -17.45 18.66
C ARG A 137 -11.63 -18.80 19.06
N ILE A 138 -11.64 -19.75 18.14
CA ILE A 138 -11.00 -21.05 18.26
C ILE A 138 -9.80 -21.04 17.32
N ASP A 139 -8.61 -21.16 17.90
CA ASP A 139 -7.36 -21.27 17.15
C ASP A 139 -6.91 -22.74 17.24
N ASP A 140 -6.77 -23.39 16.10
CA ASP A 140 -6.18 -24.74 16.01
C ASP A 140 -4.90 -24.64 15.19
N ALA A 141 -3.80 -25.13 15.73
CA ALA A 141 -2.48 -25.00 15.11
C ALA A 141 -1.54 -26.08 15.66
N ALA A 142 -0.62 -26.53 14.81
CA ALA A 142 0.45 -27.41 15.24
C ALA A 142 1.32 -26.73 16.31
N LYS A 143 1.67 -27.47 17.37
CA LYS A 143 2.56 -26.98 18.43
C LYS A 143 4.02 -26.87 17.98
N SER A 144 4.40 -27.65 16.97
CA SER A 144 5.74 -27.71 16.40
C SER A 144 5.66 -28.22 14.97
N VAL A 145 6.57 -27.75 14.12
CA VAL A 145 6.68 -28.24 12.74
C VAL A 145 7.68 -29.41 12.68
N PRO A 146 7.33 -30.54 12.05
CA PRO A 146 8.25 -31.67 11.88
C PRO A 146 9.54 -31.28 11.14
N ALA A 147 10.68 -31.79 11.59
CA ALA A 147 11.98 -31.44 11.01
C ALA A 147 12.13 -31.91 9.55
N GLU A 148 11.52 -33.05 9.20
CA GLU A 148 11.44 -33.57 7.83
C GLU A 148 10.64 -32.61 6.93
N ALA A 149 9.45 -32.20 7.36
CA ALA A 149 8.63 -31.21 6.65
C ALA A 149 9.39 -29.89 6.41
N LEU A 150 10.16 -29.41 7.39
CA LEU A 150 11.01 -28.22 7.23
C LEU A 150 12.13 -28.42 6.20
N ALA A 151 12.73 -29.61 6.15
CA ALA A 151 13.79 -29.92 5.19
C ALA A 151 13.24 -30.03 3.76
N GLU A 152 12.06 -30.64 3.60
CA GLU A 152 11.34 -30.72 2.32
C GLU A 152 10.89 -29.35 1.83
N LEU A 153 10.34 -28.51 2.72
CA LEU A 153 9.97 -27.14 2.37
C LEU A 153 11.21 -26.33 1.96
N ALA A 154 12.34 -26.48 2.66
CA ALA A 154 13.58 -25.81 2.29
C ALA A 154 14.06 -26.20 0.87
N ALA A 155 13.92 -27.48 0.50
CA ALA A 155 14.22 -27.94 -0.85
C ALA A 155 13.24 -27.39 -1.89
N SER A 156 11.94 -27.37 -1.56
CA SER A 156 10.89 -26.84 -2.42
C SER A 156 11.07 -25.34 -2.67
N VAL A 157 11.41 -24.56 -1.64
CA VAL A 157 11.72 -23.12 -1.76
C VAL A 157 12.91 -22.88 -2.70
N ARG A 158 13.97 -23.68 -2.60
CA ARG A 158 15.12 -23.54 -3.53
C ARG A 158 14.73 -23.73 -4.99
N ALA A 159 13.88 -24.72 -5.28
CA ALA A 159 13.38 -24.95 -6.62
C ALA A 159 12.43 -23.83 -7.08
N ALA A 160 11.53 -23.39 -6.20
CA ALA A 160 10.49 -22.42 -6.54
C ALA A 160 11.04 -21.04 -6.94
N VAL A 161 12.16 -20.61 -6.36
CA VAL A 161 12.77 -19.28 -6.59
C VAL A 161 13.33 -19.11 -8.01
N GLU A 162 13.60 -20.19 -8.76
CA GLU A 162 14.29 -20.13 -10.07
C GLU A 162 13.51 -19.37 -11.17
N HIS A 163 12.18 -19.27 -11.07
CA HIS A 163 11.36 -18.70 -12.14
C HIS A 163 10.50 -17.51 -11.70
N GLN A 164 10.91 -16.83 -10.64
CA GLN A 164 10.12 -15.79 -10.00
C GLN A 164 10.76 -14.42 -10.20
N ASP A 165 9.92 -13.43 -10.49
CA ASP A 165 10.31 -12.02 -10.53
C ASP A 165 10.45 -11.48 -9.10
N SER A 166 9.70 -12.03 -8.15
CA SER A 166 9.69 -11.59 -6.74
C SER A 166 9.38 -12.73 -5.77
N VAL A 167 9.90 -12.58 -4.55
CA VAL A 167 9.66 -13.47 -3.43
C VAL A 167 9.09 -12.65 -2.27
N LEU A 168 7.92 -13.05 -1.80
CA LEU A 168 7.23 -12.47 -0.65
C LEU A 168 7.20 -13.47 0.49
N VAL A 169 7.85 -13.11 1.59
CA VAL A 169 7.87 -13.91 2.82
C VAL A 169 6.80 -13.40 3.77
N CYS A 170 5.94 -14.29 4.27
CA CYS A 170 4.90 -14.03 5.25
C CYS A 170 5.14 -14.89 6.51
N ASP A 171 5.86 -14.34 7.49
CA ASP A 171 6.28 -15.03 8.73
C ASP A 171 5.48 -14.54 9.94
N TYR A 172 4.45 -15.30 10.30
CA TYR A 172 3.53 -15.00 11.39
C TYR A 172 3.82 -15.84 12.65
N GLY A 173 5.00 -16.46 12.71
CA GLY A 173 5.49 -17.14 13.90
C GLY A 173 4.90 -18.53 14.14
N THR A 174 4.40 -19.23 13.10
CA THR A 174 3.94 -20.63 13.27
C THR A 174 5.10 -21.64 13.34
N GLY A 175 6.31 -21.21 12.97
CA GLY A 175 7.51 -22.05 12.96
C GLY A 175 7.82 -22.71 11.61
N VAL A 176 6.94 -22.60 10.61
CA VAL A 176 7.16 -23.13 9.26
C VAL A 176 8.39 -22.49 8.60
N LEU A 177 8.64 -21.21 8.87
CA LEU A 177 9.78 -20.48 8.32
C LEU A 177 11.02 -20.52 9.24
N ALA A 178 11.21 -21.61 9.97
CA ALA A 178 12.40 -21.82 10.80
C ALA A 178 13.71 -21.86 9.99
N SER A 179 14.83 -21.96 10.71
CA SER A 179 16.18 -21.84 10.15
C SER A 179 16.49 -22.70 8.92
N PRO A 180 16.00 -23.96 8.76
CA PRO A 180 16.20 -24.72 7.53
C PRO A 180 15.65 -24.02 6.29
N VAL A 181 14.43 -23.49 6.37
CA VAL A 181 13.74 -22.82 5.26
C VAL A 181 14.41 -21.47 4.95
N ARG A 182 14.74 -20.67 5.97
CA ARG A 182 15.48 -19.41 5.78
C ARG A 182 16.83 -19.63 5.08
N ARG A 183 17.54 -20.70 5.45
CA ARG A 183 18.82 -21.05 4.83
C ARG A 183 18.64 -21.53 3.39
N GLY A 184 17.61 -22.33 3.12
CA GLY A 184 17.24 -22.72 1.75
C GLY A 184 16.93 -21.50 0.87
N LEU A 185 16.21 -20.49 1.39
CA LEU A 185 15.97 -19.26 0.66
C LEU A 185 17.27 -18.46 0.42
N ASP A 186 18.14 -18.32 1.44
CA ASP A 186 19.43 -17.63 1.28
C ASP A 186 20.32 -18.32 0.23
N GLU A 187 20.39 -19.64 0.23
CA GLU A 187 21.09 -20.44 -0.79
C GLU A 187 20.53 -20.17 -2.20
N ALA A 188 19.20 -20.16 -2.35
CA ALA A 188 18.54 -19.90 -3.62
C ALA A 188 18.81 -18.49 -4.16
N LEU A 189 18.81 -17.49 -3.28
CA LEU A 189 19.07 -16.10 -3.63
C LEU A 189 20.56 -15.85 -3.91
N ALA A 190 21.46 -16.49 -3.17
CA ALA A 190 22.91 -16.34 -3.34
C ALA A 190 23.39 -16.89 -4.70
N GLY A 191 22.76 -17.94 -5.22
CA GLY A 191 23.05 -18.52 -6.53
C GLY A 191 22.82 -17.57 -7.72
N ARG A 192 22.10 -16.45 -7.52
CA ARG A 192 21.80 -15.45 -8.56
C ARG A 192 22.78 -14.27 -8.63
N GLY A 193 23.88 -14.30 -7.86
CA GLY A 193 24.90 -13.26 -7.83
C GLY A 193 24.62 -12.17 -6.79
N ARG A 194 25.66 -11.75 -6.07
CA ARG A 194 25.61 -10.67 -5.05
C ARG A 194 26.04 -9.30 -5.60
N GLY A 195 26.46 -9.23 -6.86
CA GLY A 195 26.96 -8.03 -7.54
C GLY A 195 25.98 -7.59 -8.62
N ASP A 196 25.56 -6.33 -8.50
CA ASP A 196 24.69 -5.57 -9.40
C ASP A 196 23.22 -6.04 -9.45
N ALA A 197 22.30 -5.07 -9.40
CA ALA A 197 20.86 -5.26 -9.17
C ALA A 197 20.09 -5.98 -10.31
N GLU A 198 20.80 -6.48 -11.32
CA GLU A 198 20.24 -7.13 -12.50
C GLU A 198 20.23 -8.65 -12.28
N GLY A 199 19.10 -9.19 -11.80
CA GLY A 199 18.83 -10.63 -11.82
C GLY A 199 18.41 -11.29 -10.51
N ARG A 200 18.54 -10.60 -9.36
CA ARG A 200 17.96 -11.07 -8.08
C ARG A 200 16.46 -10.72 -8.03
N PRO A 201 15.56 -11.65 -7.67
CA PRO A 201 14.16 -11.32 -7.45
C PRO A 201 14.03 -10.30 -6.32
N LEU A 202 13.02 -9.43 -6.42
CA LEU A 202 12.64 -8.53 -5.32
C LEU A 202 12.29 -9.37 -4.09
N LEU A 203 12.96 -9.13 -2.96
CA LEU A 203 12.64 -9.80 -1.70
C LEU A 203 11.84 -8.86 -0.78
N VAL A 204 10.58 -9.21 -0.52
CA VAL A 204 9.70 -8.52 0.44
C VAL A 204 9.46 -9.43 1.64
N VAL A 205 9.56 -8.89 2.86
CA VAL A 205 9.32 -9.63 4.10
C VAL A 205 8.25 -8.95 4.94
N ASP A 206 7.15 -9.65 5.13
CA ASP A 206 6.09 -9.35 6.09
C ASP A 206 6.20 -10.32 7.27
N SER A 207 6.60 -9.85 8.45
CA SER A 207 6.91 -10.72 9.57
C SER A 207 6.61 -10.09 10.92
N HIS A 208 6.13 -10.90 11.87
CA HIS A 208 6.00 -10.50 13.28
C HIS A 208 7.36 -10.13 13.90
N ASP A 209 8.43 -10.76 13.42
CA ASP A 209 9.81 -10.41 13.75
C ASP A 209 10.68 -10.51 12.49
N PRO A 210 11.04 -9.38 11.86
CA PRO A 210 11.87 -9.40 10.65
C PRO A 210 13.37 -9.57 10.93
N ARG A 211 13.84 -9.49 12.19
CA ARG A 211 15.28 -9.57 12.52
C ARG A 211 15.95 -10.88 12.07
N PRO A 212 15.32 -12.07 12.17
CA PRO A 212 15.87 -13.32 11.63
C PRO A 212 16.09 -13.31 10.11
N TRP A 213 15.46 -12.40 9.38
CA TRP A 213 15.56 -12.28 7.92
C TRP A 213 16.67 -11.31 7.48
N ALA A 214 17.26 -10.55 8.41
CA ALA A 214 18.31 -9.57 8.12
C ALA A 214 19.51 -10.12 7.32
N PRO A 215 20.00 -11.36 7.53
CA PRO A 215 21.10 -11.90 6.74
C PRO A 215 20.82 -11.96 5.22
N LEU A 216 19.55 -12.09 4.81
CA LEU A 216 19.15 -12.16 3.40
C LEU A 216 19.14 -10.77 2.72
N ARG A 217 19.27 -9.69 3.51
CA ARG A 217 19.18 -8.29 3.08
C ARG A 217 17.92 -8.03 2.23
N PRO A 218 16.73 -8.07 2.83
CA PRO A 218 15.47 -7.83 2.12
C PRO A 218 15.48 -6.49 1.38
N ASP A 219 14.79 -6.42 0.23
CA ASP A 219 14.58 -5.15 -0.45
C ASP A 219 13.55 -4.30 0.30
N LEU A 220 12.52 -4.94 0.86
CA LEU A 220 11.47 -4.31 1.65
C LEU A 220 11.10 -5.16 2.87
N VAL A 221 10.82 -4.49 3.99
CA VAL A 221 10.22 -5.10 5.19
C VAL A 221 9.03 -4.25 5.63
N THR A 222 7.92 -4.88 6.02
CA THR A 222 6.64 -4.21 6.27
C THR A 222 6.10 -4.35 7.72
N PRO A 223 6.86 -4.00 8.78
CA PRO A 223 6.37 -4.19 10.14
C PRO A 223 5.21 -3.23 10.45
N ASN A 224 4.26 -3.67 11.27
CA ASN A 224 3.26 -2.77 11.86
C ASN A 224 3.82 -1.99 13.06
N ALA A 225 3.04 -1.05 13.58
CA ALA A 225 3.44 -0.20 14.71
C ALA A 225 3.76 -1.02 15.97
N MET A 226 3.02 -2.10 16.22
CA MET A 226 3.25 -2.97 17.38
C MET A 226 4.54 -3.78 17.24
N GLU A 227 4.81 -4.34 16.07
CA GLU A 227 6.05 -5.06 15.75
C GLU A 227 7.25 -4.11 15.80
N THR A 228 7.09 -2.89 15.28
CA THR A 228 8.09 -1.83 15.35
C THR A 228 8.43 -1.47 16.79
N ALA A 229 7.41 -1.25 17.63
CA ALA A 229 7.57 -1.01 19.06
C ALA A 229 8.33 -2.15 19.77
N ARG A 230 7.99 -3.42 19.44
CA ARG A 230 8.68 -4.60 20.00
C ARG A 230 10.13 -4.70 19.56
N MET A 231 10.42 -4.44 18.28
CA MET A 231 11.79 -4.46 17.75
C MET A 231 12.67 -3.40 18.43
N LEU A 232 12.12 -2.20 18.61
CA LEU A 232 12.81 -1.07 19.25
C LEU A 232 12.82 -1.15 20.78
N GLN A 233 12.07 -2.08 21.37
CA GLN A 233 11.81 -2.14 22.82
C GLN A 233 11.33 -0.79 23.37
N ALA A 234 10.52 -0.08 22.58
CA ALA A 234 10.06 1.27 22.85
C ALA A 234 8.53 1.34 22.79
N ARG A 235 7.94 2.33 23.46
CA ARG A 235 6.53 2.68 23.26
C ARG A 235 6.43 3.76 22.19
N LEU A 236 5.69 3.47 21.14
CA LEU A 236 5.38 4.49 20.13
C LEU A 236 4.21 5.36 20.62
N PRO A 237 4.30 6.69 20.54
CA PRO A 237 3.17 7.58 20.83
C PRO A 237 2.03 7.36 19.81
N GLU A 238 0.86 7.94 20.07
CA GLU A 238 -0.27 7.94 19.13
C GLU A 238 -0.25 9.18 18.22
N GLY A 239 -0.97 9.12 17.10
CA GLY A 239 -1.16 10.27 16.20
C GLY A 239 0.13 10.73 15.49
N GLN A 240 0.25 12.05 15.26
CA GLN A 240 1.33 12.61 14.44
C GLN A 240 2.73 12.39 15.04
N ASP A 241 2.84 12.37 16.38
CA ASP A 241 4.12 12.15 17.07
C ASP A 241 4.70 10.75 16.79
N ARG A 242 3.83 9.78 16.45
CA ARG A 242 4.23 8.42 16.09
C ARG A 242 5.17 8.41 14.88
N VAL A 243 4.84 9.21 13.86
CA VAL A 243 5.63 9.30 12.63
C VAL A 243 7.01 9.89 12.91
N ALA A 244 7.06 10.95 13.71
CA ALA A 244 8.31 11.59 14.08
C ALA A 244 9.20 10.65 14.90
N GLU A 245 8.63 9.86 15.83
CA GLU A 245 9.39 8.87 16.60
C GLU A 245 9.91 7.73 15.71
N VAL A 246 9.06 7.16 14.84
CA VAL A 246 9.49 6.13 13.89
C VAL A 246 10.60 6.65 12.98
N GLY A 247 10.50 7.91 12.53
CA GLY A 247 11.52 8.57 11.73
C GLY A 247 12.86 8.74 12.45
N ARG A 248 12.85 9.07 13.76
CA ARG A 248 14.08 9.14 14.58
C ARG A 248 14.80 7.79 14.71
N GLN A 249 14.06 6.69 14.57
CA GLN A 249 14.56 5.33 14.73
C GLN A 249 14.87 4.65 13.39
N ALA A 250 14.88 5.40 12.28
CA ALA A 250 15.07 4.87 10.94
C ALA A 250 16.34 4.01 10.79
N ASP A 251 17.48 4.52 11.28
CA ASP A 251 18.75 3.80 11.22
C ASP A 251 18.73 2.50 12.03
N ALA A 252 18.15 2.53 13.22
CA ALA A 252 18.03 1.35 14.07
C ALA A 252 17.15 0.27 13.40
N LEU A 253 16.05 0.68 12.77
CA LEU A 253 15.15 -0.24 12.05
C LEU A 253 15.82 -0.83 10.79
N LEU A 254 16.50 0.00 9.98
CA LEU A 254 17.22 -0.47 8.79
C LEU A 254 18.34 -1.44 9.18
N GLN A 255 19.09 -1.15 10.25
CA GLN A 255 20.15 -2.04 10.75
C GLN A 255 19.59 -3.35 11.31
N ALA A 256 18.54 -3.29 12.13
CA ALA A 256 17.93 -4.47 12.75
C ALA A 256 17.32 -5.43 11.72
N THR A 257 16.77 -4.89 10.64
CA THR A 257 16.13 -5.66 9.56
C THR A 257 17.05 -6.02 8.42
N GLY A 258 18.22 -5.39 8.31
CA GLY A 258 19.13 -5.53 7.16
C GLY A 258 18.53 -5.08 5.82
N ALA A 259 17.39 -4.40 5.84
CA ALA A 259 16.59 -4.10 4.66
C ALA A 259 17.07 -2.85 3.92
N ARG A 260 16.83 -2.78 2.61
CA ARG A 260 17.12 -1.58 1.81
C ARG A 260 16.12 -0.44 2.08
N ALA A 261 14.90 -0.80 2.45
CA ALA A 261 13.88 0.12 2.93
C ALA A 261 12.92 -0.60 3.89
N VAL A 262 12.39 0.14 4.86
CA VAL A 262 11.39 -0.35 5.82
C VAL A 262 10.12 0.47 5.65
N VAL A 263 8.98 -0.21 5.53
CA VAL A 263 7.66 0.40 5.40
C VAL A 263 6.89 0.11 6.68
N VAL A 264 6.84 1.08 7.59
CA VAL A 264 6.12 0.90 8.85
C VAL A 264 4.64 1.19 8.63
N THR A 265 3.77 0.21 8.84
CA THR A 265 2.31 0.42 8.82
C THR A 265 1.85 0.94 10.18
N LEU A 266 1.06 2.01 10.19
CA LEU A 266 0.64 2.73 11.40
C LEU A 266 -0.86 2.59 11.67
N ASP A 267 -1.39 1.38 11.49
CA ASP A 267 -2.81 1.08 11.66
C ASP A 267 -3.69 2.04 10.82
N ARG A 268 -4.53 2.84 11.47
CA ARG A 268 -5.40 3.85 10.85
C ARG A 268 -4.70 5.11 10.35
N ASP A 269 -3.41 5.29 10.60
CA ASP A 269 -2.67 6.51 10.29
C ASP A 269 -1.88 6.44 8.96
N GLY A 270 -2.04 5.33 8.22
CA GLY A 270 -1.34 5.06 6.96
C GLY A 270 0.02 4.38 7.16
N THR A 271 1.02 4.75 6.36
CA THR A 271 2.35 4.11 6.41
C THR A 271 3.48 5.12 6.28
N VAL A 272 4.67 4.76 6.78
CA VAL A 272 5.88 5.59 6.69
C VAL A 272 6.99 4.78 6.02
N LEU A 273 7.61 5.37 4.99
CA LEU A 273 8.75 4.80 4.28
C LEU A 273 10.06 5.31 4.85
N LEU A 274 10.89 4.38 5.33
CA LEU A 274 12.21 4.63 5.88
C LEU A 274 13.29 4.16 4.91
N ARG A 275 14.25 5.03 4.63
CA ARG A 275 15.45 4.79 3.81
C ARG A 275 16.67 5.40 4.54
N PRO A 276 17.91 5.18 4.07
CA PRO A 276 19.11 5.72 4.74
C PRO A 276 19.13 7.26 4.91
N ASP A 277 18.32 7.99 4.14
CA ASP A 277 18.09 9.43 4.26
C ASP A 277 16.93 9.80 5.21
N GLY A 278 16.39 8.84 5.97
CA GLY A 278 15.31 9.02 6.94
C GLY A 278 13.92 8.72 6.38
N VAL A 279 12.90 9.46 6.84
CA VAL A 279 11.53 9.35 6.33
C VAL A 279 11.45 9.98 4.95
N THR A 280 11.14 9.19 3.93
CA THR A 280 11.16 9.64 2.53
C THR A 280 9.81 9.74 1.86
N HIS A 281 8.80 9.07 2.40
CA HIS A 281 7.40 9.10 1.95
C HIS A 281 6.47 8.69 3.08
N ARG A 282 5.23 9.17 3.02
CA ARG A 282 4.15 8.76 3.91
C ARG A 282 2.88 8.54 3.09
N THR A 283 2.11 7.53 3.46
CA THR A 283 0.72 7.38 3.01
C THR A 283 -0.24 7.69 4.15
N TRP A 284 -1.50 7.93 3.81
CA TRP A 284 -2.56 8.20 4.77
C TRP A 284 -3.70 7.21 4.53
N ALA A 285 -4.14 6.52 5.58
CA ALA A 285 -5.25 5.58 5.46
C ALA A 285 -6.58 6.32 5.56
N ARG A 286 -7.64 5.74 4.98
CA ARG A 286 -9.02 6.14 5.23
C ARG A 286 -9.61 5.23 6.31
N PRO A 287 -9.73 5.69 7.56
CA PRO A 287 -10.08 4.80 8.66
C PRO A 287 -11.49 4.23 8.50
N ALA A 288 -11.61 2.91 8.60
CA ALA A 288 -12.88 2.21 8.79
C ALA A 288 -12.97 1.68 10.24
N ALA A 289 -14.13 1.17 10.64
CA ALA A 289 -14.29 0.59 11.98
C ALA A 289 -13.38 -0.64 12.16
N GLU A 290 -12.71 -0.78 13.32
CA GLU A 290 -11.72 -1.86 13.60
C GLU A 290 -12.21 -3.28 13.29
N LYS A 291 -13.53 -3.51 13.37
CA LYS A 291 -14.16 -4.80 13.05
C LYS A 291 -13.98 -5.25 11.59
N GLN A 292 -13.56 -4.36 10.70
CA GLN A 292 -13.45 -4.59 9.25
C GLN A 292 -11.99 -4.54 8.73
N ALA A 293 -11.00 -4.39 9.61
CA ALA A 293 -9.59 -4.23 9.21
C ALA A 293 -8.81 -5.56 9.01
N SER A 294 -9.46 -6.72 9.14
CA SER A 294 -8.80 -8.03 9.02
C SER A 294 -8.29 -8.28 7.59
N GLY A 295 -6.99 -8.53 7.43
CA GLY A 295 -6.38 -8.79 6.11
C GLY A 295 -6.03 -7.54 5.29
N ALA A 296 -6.18 -6.33 5.85
CA ALA A 296 -5.74 -5.10 5.20
C ALA A 296 -4.21 -5.03 5.03
N GLY A 297 -3.45 -5.55 5.99
CA GLY A 297 -1.99 -5.69 5.91
C GLY A 297 -1.56 -6.61 4.76
N ASP A 298 -2.15 -7.79 4.69
CA ASP A 298 -1.93 -8.77 3.61
C ASP A 298 -2.23 -8.17 2.22
N THR A 299 -3.34 -7.42 2.12
CA THR A 299 -3.72 -6.72 0.88
C THR A 299 -2.72 -5.63 0.53
N PHE A 300 -2.27 -4.86 1.52
CA PHE A 300 -1.27 -3.82 1.36
C PHE A 300 0.05 -4.41 0.82
N VAL A 301 0.58 -5.44 1.48
CA VAL A 301 1.86 -6.04 1.06
C VAL A 301 1.76 -6.75 -0.29
N ALA A 302 0.63 -7.38 -0.59
CA ALA A 302 0.35 -7.94 -1.91
C ALA A 302 0.40 -6.88 -3.01
N ALA A 303 -0.36 -5.78 -2.86
CA ALA A 303 -0.40 -4.69 -3.83
C ALA A 303 0.96 -3.98 -3.98
N LEU A 304 1.67 -3.77 -2.86
CA LEU A 304 3.03 -3.22 -2.85
C LEU A 304 3.99 -4.11 -3.64
N THR A 305 3.94 -5.42 -3.40
CA THR A 305 4.80 -6.40 -4.07
C THR A 305 4.50 -6.44 -5.57
N LEU A 306 3.23 -6.54 -5.98
CA LEU A 306 2.83 -6.51 -7.38
C LEU A 306 3.35 -5.25 -8.10
N ALA A 307 3.08 -4.08 -7.53
CA ALA A 307 3.49 -2.80 -8.11
C ALA A 307 5.01 -2.73 -8.29
N ARG A 308 5.78 -3.13 -7.27
CA ARG A 308 7.24 -3.13 -7.32
C ARG A 308 7.79 -4.14 -8.32
N SER A 309 7.18 -5.32 -8.41
CA SER A 309 7.52 -6.37 -9.38
C SER A 309 7.33 -5.88 -10.82
N ALA A 310 6.26 -5.13 -11.06
CA ALA A 310 5.94 -4.51 -12.35
C ALA A 310 6.77 -3.24 -12.64
N GLY A 311 7.71 -2.86 -11.77
CA GLY A 311 8.62 -1.75 -11.98
C GLY A 311 8.11 -0.38 -11.50
N LEU A 312 6.94 -0.27 -10.86
CA LEU A 312 6.48 1.01 -10.33
C LEU A 312 7.46 1.56 -9.28
N PRO A 313 7.76 2.86 -9.28
CA PRO A 313 8.48 3.54 -8.21
C PRO A 313 7.92 3.20 -6.83
N LEU A 314 8.80 3.12 -5.83
CA LEU A 314 8.41 2.71 -4.48
C LEU A 314 7.33 3.60 -3.86
N THR A 315 7.41 4.91 -4.03
CA THR A 315 6.39 5.84 -3.51
C THR A 315 5.02 5.60 -4.16
N ALA A 316 4.97 5.44 -5.48
CA ALA A 316 3.72 5.15 -6.20
C ALA A 316 3.17 3.75 -5.84
N SER A 317 4.07 2.79 -5.59
CA SER A 317 3.68 1.45 -5.13
C SER A 317 3.03 1.49 -3.74
N LEU A 318 3.52 2.34 -2.84
CA LEU A 318 2.93 2.55 -1.52
C LEU A 318 1.55 3.21 -1.60
N ASP A 319 1.39 4.24 -2.45
CA ASP A 319 0.10 4.91 -2.63
C ASP A 319 -0.95 3.94 -3.22
N LEU A 320 -0.53 3.07 -4.15
CA LEU A 320 -1.39 2.00 -4.69
C LEU A 320 -1.75 0.98 -3.61
N ALA A 321 -0.76 0.54 -2.82
CA ALA A 321 -0.95 -0.42 -1.74
C ALA A 321 -1.92 0.11 -0.67
N GLN A 322 -1.80 1.39 -0.32
CA GLN A 322 -2.74 2.06 0.57
C GLN A 322 -4.16 2.06 -0.02
N SER A 323 -4.30 2.39 -1.31
CA SER A 323 -5.60 2.36 -1.98
C SER A 323 -6.21 0.96 -2.01
N ALA A 324 -5.40 -0.09 -2.19
CA ALA A 324 -5.86 -1.47 -2.14
C ALA A 324 -6.32 -1.88 -0.72
N ALA A 325 -5.58 -1.47 0.31
CA ALA A 325 -5.99 -1.67 1.70
C ALA A 325 -7.31 -0.94 1.99
N ASP A 326 -7.46 0.31 1.54
CA ASP A 326 -8.68 1.11 1.73
C ASP A 326 -9.91 0.46 1.05
N VAL A 327 -9.73 -0.31 -0.03
CA VAL A 327 -10.83 -1.08 -0.65
C VAL A 327 -11.33 -2.22 0.24
N VAL A 328 -10.45 -2.90 0.98
CA VAL A 328 -10.82 -4.10 1.76
C VAL A 328 -11.24 -3.77 3.18
N VAL A 329 -10.78 -2.66 3.78
CA VAL A 329 -11.18 -2.26 5.14
C VAL A 329 -12.68 -1.93 5.28
N HIS A 330 -13.39 -1.78 4.17
CA HIS A 330 -14.84 -1.58 4.13
C HIS A 330 -15.62 -2.89 3.92
N GLN A 331 -14.94 -4.03 3.81
CA GLN A 331 -15.52 -5.33 3.55
C GLN A 331 -15.53 -6.20 4.82
N PRO A 332 -16.52 -7.09 4.98
CA PRO A 332 -16.56 -7.99 6.12
C PRO A 332 -15.52 -9.11 6.01
N GLY A 333 -14.84 -9.43 7.11
CA GLY A 333 -13.92 -10.56 7.20
C GLY A 333 -12.62 -10.38 6.42
N THR A 334 -11.88 -11.47 6.23
CA THR A 334 -10.67 -11.48 5.40
C THR A 334 -11.09 -11.43 3.92
N SER A 335 -10.85 -10.28 3.28
CA SER A 335 -11.29 -9.98 1.91
C SER A 335 -10.10 -9.75 0.98
N VAL A 336 -10.36 -9.84 -0.33
CA VAL A 336 -9.38 -9.60 -1.38
C VAL A 336 -9.72 -8.35 -2.20
N CYS A 337 -8.70 -7.63 -2.65
CA CYS A 337 -8.84 -6.52 -3.59
C CYS A 337 -8.58 -7.01 -5.01
N SER A 338 -9.60 -7.04 -5.87
CA SER A 338 -9.40 -7.35 -7.30
C SER A 338 -8.96 -6.13 -8.10
N THR A 339 -8.32 -6.37 -9.24
CA THR A 339 -7.96 -5.35 -10.23
C THR A 339 -9.14 -4.42 -10.56
N ALA A 340 -10.33 -4.99 -10.77
CA ALA A 340 -11.53 -4.23 -11.11
C ALA A 340 -12.05 -3.36 -9.96
N GLN A 341 -11.98 -3.86 -8.71
CA GLN A 341 -12.34 -3.07 -7.53
C GLN A 341 -11.37 -1.91 -7.34
N LEU A 342 -10.06 -2.16 -7.46
CA LEU A 342 -9.05 -1.11 -7.33
C LEU A 342 -9.19 -0.05 -8.44
N SER A 343 -9.38 -0.47 -9.70
CA SER A 343 -9.64 0.48 -10.80
C SER A 343 -10.91 1.30 -10.56
N ARG A 344 -11.99 0.71 -10.05
CA ARG A 344 -13.23 1.44 -9.72
C ARG A 344 -13.00 2.43 -8.58
N TYR A 345 -12.26 2.02 -7.55
CA TYR A 345 -11.89 2.88 -6.43
C TYR A 345 -11.08 4.09 -6.91
N LEU A 346 -10.07 3.85 -7.76
CA LEU A 346 -9.28 4.92 -8.37
C LEU A 346 -10.08 5.78 -9.34
N LYS A 347 -11.07 5.20 -10.04
CA LYS A 347 -12.00 5.95 -10.91
C LYS A 347 -12.92 6.87 -10.12
N ALA A 348 -13.37 6.48 -8.93
CA ALA A 348 -14.17 7.36 -8.10
C ALA A 348 -13.46 8.70 -7.88
N PHE A 349 -12.11 8.68 -7.72
CA PHE A 349 -11.26 9.87 -7.68
C PHE A 349 -11.26 10.72 -8.95
N ALA A 350 -11.48 10.13 -10.12
CA ALA A 350 -11.57 10.86 -11.39
C ALA A 350 -12.78 11.79 -11.48
N ASP A 351 -13.90 11.40 -10.88
CA ASP A 351 -15.11 12.21 -10.82
C ASP A 351 -15.16 13.13 -9.57
N THR A 352 -14.06 13.18 -8.78
CA THR A 352 -14.02 13.78 -7.43
C THR A 352 -13.71 15.27 -7.39
N ALA A 353 -13.41 15.92 -8.53
CA ALA A 353 -13.16 17.36 -8.51
C ALA A 353 -14.43 18.12 -8.08
N LEU A 354 -14.45 18.59 -6.83
CA LEU A 354 -15.58 19.33 -6.29
C LEU A 354 -15.59 20.75 -6.89
N GLY A 355 -16.79 21.20 -7.28
CA GLY A 355 -17.02 22.63 -7.53
C GLY A 355 -16.75 23.43 -6.27
N ALA A 356 -16.31 24.69 -6.43
CA ALA A 356 -15.87 25.52 -5.30
C ALA A 356 -16.95 25.65 -4.20
N ASP A 357 -18.23 25.79 -4.56
CA ASP A 357 -19.33 25.93 -3.61
C ASP A 357 -19.68 24.62 -2.86
N GLU A 358 -19.50 23.46 -3.49
CA GLU A 358 -19.63 22.17 -2.80
C GLU A 358 -18.46 21.95 -1.86
N LEU A 359 -17.24 22.24 -2.34
CA LEU A 359 -16.04 22.14 -1.53
C LEU A 359 -16.10 23.05 -0.30
N GLU A 360 -16.54 24.30 -0.45
CA GLU A 360 -16.70 25.24 0.66
C GLU A 360 -17.60 24.66 1.76
N ARG A 361 -18.75 24.06 1.39
CA ARG A 361 -19.65 23.39 2.35
C ARG A 361 -18.98 22.22 3.07
N GLN A 362 -18.21 21.39 2.36
CA GLN A 362 -17.46 20.30 3.01
C GLN A 362 -16.40 20.84 3.97
N LEU A 363 -15.70 21.90 3.58
CA LEU A 363 -14.69 22.55 4.42
C LEU A 363 -15.31 23.21 5.67
N GLU A 364 -16.53 23.74 5.59
CA GLU A 364 -17.26 24.24 6.77
C GLU A 364 -17.54 23.14 7.80
N LEU A 365 -17.88 21.93 7.35
CA LEU A 365 -18.05 20.77 8.24
C LEU A 365 -16.75 20.42 8.97
N HIS A 366 -15.63 20.34 8.23
CA HIS A 366 -14.32 20.10 8.82
C HIS A 366 -13.90 21.19 9.81
N ARG A 367 -14.19 22.46 9.51
CA ARG A 367 -13.95 23.56 10.45
C ARG A 367 -14.80 23.45 11.72
N ALA A 368 -16.05 23.00 11.59
CA ALA A 368 -16.92 22.78 12.76
C ALA A 368 -16.36 21.67 13.68
N GLU A 369 -15.59 20.73 13.12
CA GLU A 369 -14.84 19.69 13.85
C GLU A 369 -13.47 20.18 14.36
N GLY A 370 -13.10 21.44 14.11
CA GLY A 370 -11.84 22.04 14.53
C GLY A 370 -10.62 21.63 13.70
N GLN A 371 -10.84 21.01 12.53
CA GLN A 371 -9.77 20.55 11.65
C GLN A 371 -9.16 21.72 10.85
N ARG A 372 -7.84 21.69 10.69
CA ARG A 372 -7.08 22.70 9.95
C ARG A 372 -7.02 22.38 8.46
N ILE A 373 -7.34 23.34 7.61
CA ILE A 373 -7.35 23.21 6.16
C ILE A 373 -6.09 23.81 5.55
N VAL A 374 -5.47 23.01 4.68
CA VAL A 374 -4.33 23.38 3.84
C VAL A 374 -4.80 23.41 2.39
N LEU A 375 -4.47 24.47 1.68
CA LEU A 375 -4.67 24.57 0.23
C LEU A 375 -3.32 24.64 -0.48
N THR A 376 -3.21 23.91 -1.57
CA THR A 376 -2.14 24.08 -2.57
C THR A 376 -2.75 24.17 -3.96
N ASN A 377 -2.03 24.77 -4.90
CA ASN A 377 -2.43 24.77 -6.30
C ASN A 377 -1.26 24.50 -7.27
N GLY A 378 -1.60 23.98 -8.44
CA GLY A 378 -0.64 23.75 -9.50
C GLY A 378 -1.23 23.09 -10.74
N CYS A 379 -0.39 22.93 -11.76
CA CYS A 379 -0.81 22.28 -13.00
C CYS A 379 -0.86 20.76 -12.87
N PHE A 380 0.06 20.14 -12.10
CA PHE A 380 0.14 18.67 -11.88
C PHE A 380 0.00 17.84 -13.16
N ASP A 381 0.67 18.29 -14.21
CA ASP A 381 0.42 17.79 -15.57
C ASP A 381 1.15 16.48 -15.86
N VAL A 382 2.45 16.42 -15.59
CA VAL A 382 3.17 15.14 -15.47
C VAL A 382 3.79 15.11 -14.10
N LEU A 383 3.25 14.24 -13.25
CA LEU A 383 3.66 14.09 -11.87
C LEU A 383 5.00 13.37 -11.75
N HIS A 384 5.77 13.75 -10.75
CA HIS A 384 7.01 13.09 -10.37
C HIS A 384 7.13 13.01 -8.85
N SER A 385 8.14 12.31 -8.33
CA SER A 385 8.37 12.14 -6.88
C SER A 385 8.45 13.46 -6.11
N GLY A 386 8.86 14.55 -6.77
CA GLY A 386 8.84 15.89 -6.18
C GLY A 386 7.42 16.37 -5.83
N HIS A 387 6.43 16.08 -6.67
CA HIS A 387 5.04 16.44 -6.39
C HIS A 387 4.45 15.60 -5.25
N THR A 388 4.71 14.29 -5.20
CA THR A 388 4.19 13.44 -4.11
C THR A 388 4.82 13.79 -2.76
N ARG A 389 6.12 14.13 -2.74
CA ARG A 389 6.79 14.65 -1.54
C ARG A 389 6.24 16.01 -1.12
N TYR A 390 6.08 16.93 -2.07
CA TYR A 390 5.51 18.26 -1.83
C TYR A 390 4.09 18.20 -1.26
N LEU A 391 3.21 17.40 -1.86
CA LEU A 391 1.83 17.24 -1.38
C LEU A 391 1.78 16.59 0.00
N ASN A 392 2.67 15.63 0.29
CA ASN A 392 2.82 15.08 1.63
C ASN A 392 3.28 16.11 2.66
N GLN A 393 4.27 16.94 2.32
CA GLN A 393 4.72 18.05 3.18
C GLN A 393 3.58 19.06 3.40
N ALA A 394 2.77 19.36 2.38
CA ALA A 394 1.62 20.24 2.50
C ALA A 394 0.56 19.64 3.45
N LYS A 395 0.22 18.35 3.30
CA LYS A 395 -0.70 17.65 4.20
C LYS A 395 -0.25 17.71 5.66
N GLN A 396 1.06 17.70 5.95
CA GLN A 396 1.57 17.80 7.32
C GLN A 396 1.32 19.17 7.99
N LEU A 397 0.93 20.20 7.24
CA LEU A 397 0.67 21.54 7.81
C LEU A 397 -0.73 21.69 8.41
N GLY A 398 -1.60 20.68 8.25
CA GLY A 398 -2.97 20.65 8.76
C GLY A 398 -3.59 19.25 8.70
N ASP A 399 -4.91 19.20 8.76
CA ASP A 399 -5.69 17.96 8.84
C ASP A 399 -6.39 17.64 7.52
N ILE A 400 -6.70 18.65 6.70
CA ILE A 400 -7.35 18.51 5.39
C ILE A 400 -6.48 19.20 4.33
N LEU A 401 -6.06 18.48 3.28
CA LEU A 401 -5.36 19.00 2.12
C LEU A 401 -6.30 19.08 0.92
N VAL A 402 -6.49 20.30 0.44
CA VAL A 402 -7.17 20.62 -0.80
C VAL A 402 -6.11 20.91 -1.88
N VAL A 403 -6.23 20.25 -3.03
CA VAL A 403 -5.40 20.53 -4.21
C VAL A 403 -6.25 21.18 -5.30
N ALA A 404 -5.96 22.46 -5.58
CA ALA A 404 -6.58 23.21 -6.66
C ALA A 404 -5.78 23.04 -7.96
N LEU A 405 -6.39 22.43 -8.97
CA LEU A 405 -5.80 22.21 -10.28
C LEU A 405 -6.11 23.37 -11.24
N ASN A 406 -5.09 23.83 -11.95
CA ASN A 406 -5.31 24.70 -13.11
C ASN A 406 -6.14 23.97 -14.16
N SER A 407 -7.16 24.62 -14.72
CA SER A 407 -7.89 24.13 -15.90
C SER A 407 -6.95 23.92 -17.11
N ASP A 408 -7.39 23.19 -18.12
CA ASP A 408 -6.61 23.02 -19.36
C ASP A 408 -6.36 24.35 -20.08
N GLY A 409 -7.32 25.27 -20.04
CA GLY A 409 -7.18 26.62 -20.57
C GLY A 409 -6.13 27.43 -19.81
N SER A 410 -6.14 27.34 -18.47
CA SER A 410 -5.18 28.01 -17.60
C SER A 410 -3.75 27.49 -17.82
N VAL A 411 -3.57 26.18 -17.94
CA VAL A 411 -2.25 25.59 -18.24
C VAL A 411 -1.76 26.00 -19.63
N ARG A 412 -2.63 26.01 -20.66
CA ARG A 412 -2.27 26.49 -22.00
C ARG A 412 -1.78 27.93 -22.00
N ARG A 413 -2.43 28.81 -21.24
CA ARG A 413 -2.02 30.22 -21.10
C ARG A 413 -0.68 30.36 -20.37
N LEU A 414 -0.44 29.53 -19.35
CA LEU A 414 0.78 29.57 -18.54
C LEU A 414 2.01 28.95 -19.23
N LYS A 415 1.83 27.85 -19.97
CA LYS A 415 2.92 27.00 -20.47
C LYS A 415 2.96 26.85 -22.00
N GLY A 416 2.01 27.44 -22.72
CA GLY A 416 1.90 27.37 -24.18
C GLY A 416 0.97 26.29 -24.71
N THR A 417 0.73 26.30 -26.02
CA THR A 417 -0.30 25.49 -26.71
C THR A 417 -0.06 23.98 -26.67
N GLY A 418 1.18 23.54 -26.43
CA GLY A 418 1.55 22.12 -26.32
C GLY A 418 1.37 21.52 -24.92
N ARG A 419 0.76 22.24 -23.98
CA ARG A 419 0.46 21.81 -22.60
C ARG A 419 -0.99 22.22 -22.26
N PRO A 420 -1.72 21.48 -21.41
CA PRO A 420 -1.27 20.30 -20.71
C PRO A 420 -1.17 19.07 -21.62
N ILE A 421 -0.40 18.07 -21.20
CA ILE A 421 -0.37 16.75 -21.86
C ILE A 421 -1.61 15.97 -21.45
N ASN A 422 -1.92 15.98 -20.15
CA ASN A 422 -3.06 15.27 -19.59
C ASN A 422 -4.24 16.24 -19.36
N ALA A 423 -5.45 15.83 -19.74
CA ALA A 423 -6.64 16.63 -19.53
C ALA A 423 -6.91 16.84 -18.04
N VAL A 424 -7.64 17.89 -17.68
CA VAL A 424 -7.90 18.22 -16.27
C VAL A 424 -8.59 17.09 -15.51
N ALA A 425 -9.46 16.32 -16.17
CA ALA A 425 -10.11 15.15 -15.58
C ALA A 425 -9.09 14.08 -15.17
N ASP A 426 -8.14 13.76 -16.05
CA ASP A 426 -7.08 12.78 -15.76
C ASP A 426 -6.17 13.28 -14.64
N ARG A 427 -5.79 14.57 -14.67
CA ARG A 427 -4.97 15.17 -13.61
C ARG A 427 -5.69 15.16 -12.27
N ALA A 428 -6.99 15.45 -12.25
CA ALA A 428 -7.83 15.40 -11.05
C ALA A 428 -7.90 14.00 -10.47
N ALA A 429 -8.17 12.98 -11.31
CA ALA A 429 -8.18 11.58 -10.91
C ALA A 429 -6.90 11.19 -10.20
N VAL A 430 -5.78 11.56 -10.80
CA VAL A 430 -4.47 11.14 -10.36
C VAL A 430 -4.08 11.81 -9.05
N VAL A 431 -4.38 13.09 -8.90
CA VAL A 431 -4.10 13.84 -7.67
C VAL A 431 -5.05 13.41 -6.54
N ALA A 432 -6.33 13.20 -6.82
CA ALA A 432 -7.32 12.75 -5.82
C ALA A 432 -7.04 11.32 -5.33
N ALA A 433 -6.36 10.50 -6.13
CA ALA A 433 -5.95 9.16 -5.74
C ALA A 433 -4.71 9.14 -4.82
N LEU A 434 -4.01 10.26 -4.66
CA LEU A 434 -2.91 10.33 -3.70
C LEU A 434 -3.49 10.34 -2.29
N SER A 435 -3.03 9.40 -1.46
CA SER A 435 -3.54 9.24 -0.09
C SER A 435 -3.48 10.52 0.76
N CYS A 436 -2.51 11.42 0.51
CA CYS A 436 -2.38 12.68 1.22
C CYS A 436 -3.37 13.78 0.80
N VAL A 437 -4.16 13.57 -0.26
CA VAL A 437 -5.12 14.55 -0.79
C VAL A 437 -6.53 14.17 -0.38
N ASP A 438 -7.23 15.07 0.30
CA ASP A 438 -8.62 14.85 0.72
C ASP A 438 -9.60 15.35 -0.35
N TYR A 439 -9.32 16.53 -0.92
CA TYR A 439 -10.17 17.14 -1.94
C TYR A 439 -9.36 17.67 -3.11
N VAL A 440 -9.94 17.53 -4.30
CA VAL A 440 -9.47 18.20 -5.51
C VAL A 440 -10.53 19.18 -5.98
N THR A 441 -10.10 20.34 -6.46
CA THR A 441 -10.96 21.29 -7.15
C THR A 441 -10.24 21.85 -8.37
N VAL A 442 -10.98 22.46 -9.29
CA VAL A 442 -10.43 23.01 -10.54
C VAL A 442 -10.75 24.50 -10.60
N PHE A 443 -9.74 25.31 -10.98
CA PHE A 443 -9.92 26.74 -11.19
C PHE A 443 -9.38 27.18 -12.56
N ASP A 444 -10.04 28.18 -13.16
CA ASP A 444 -9.68 28.74 -14.47
C ASP A 444 -9.26 30.22 -14.41
N THR A 445 -8.91 30.72 -13.22
CA THR A 445 -8.41 32.09 -13.04
C THR A 445 -6.89 32.16 -13.22
N PRO A 446 -6.32 33.35 -13.50
CA PRO A 446 -4.86 33.53 -13.64
C PRO A 446 -4.07 33.21 -12.38
N THR A 447 -4.67 33.46 -11.21
CA THR A 447 -4.12 33.15 -9.88
C THR A 447 -5.18 32.40 -9.06
N ALA A 448 -4.76 31.68 -8.02
CA ALA A 448 -5.71 31.01 -7.14
C ALA A 448 -6.36 31.96 -6.11
N ALA A 449 -6.04 33.26 -6.13
CA ALA A 449 -6.51 34.24 -5.14
C ALA A 449 -8.04 34.31 -4.97
N PRO A 450 -8.88 34.23 -6.02
CA PRO A 450 -10.33 34.21 -5.85
C PRO A 450 -10.81 32.97 -5.09
N LEU A 451 -10.28 31.79 -5.44
CA LEU A 451 -10.58 30.54 -4.78
C LEU A 451 -10.11 30.54 -3.32
N ILE A 452 -8.95 31.13 -3.04
CA ILE A 452 -8.42 31.31 -1.68
C ILE A 452 -9.37 32.16 -0.83
N ARG A 453 -9.89 33.26 -1.36
CA ARG A 453 -10.84 34.11 -0.62
C ARG A 453 -12.15 33.41 -0.33
N GLN A 454 -12.61 32.56 -1.24
CA GLN A 454 -13.80 31.74 -1.03
C GLN A 454 -13.54 30.67 0.04
N LEU A 455 -12.53 29.82 -0.19
CA LEU A 455 -12.28 28.66 0.65
C LEU A 455 -11.66 29.01 2.00
N ARG A 456 -11.01 30.17 2.14
CA ARG A 456 -10.33 30.69 3.35
C ARG A 456 -9.45 29.68 4.10
N PRO A 457 -8.55 28.93 3.44
CA PRO A 457 -7.71 27.92 4.09
C PRO A 457 -6.80 28.54 5.16
N GLU A 458 -6.61 27.87 6.30
CA GLU A 458 -5.71 28.37 7.36
C GLU A 458 -4.25 28.36 6.90
N VAL A 459 -3.89 27.47 5.97
CA VAL A 459 -2.56 27.41 5.37
C VAL A 459 -2.64 27.35 3.85
N TYR A 460 -1.92 28.23 3.15
CA TYR A 460 -1.65 28.10 1.72
C TYR A 460 -0.20 27.66 1.50
N ALA A 461 -0.02 26.44 1.00
CA ALA A 461 1.29 25.83 0.81
C ALA A 461 1.78 25.98 -0.63
N LYS A 462 3.03 26.41 -0.82
CA LYS A 462 3.67 26.51 -2.14
C LYS A 462 5.06 25.87 -2.13
N GLY A 463 5.36 25.07 -3.15
CA GLY A 463 6.66 24.42 -3.31
C GLY A 463 7.56 25.18 -4.28
N GLY A 464 8.87 25.20 -4.01
CA GLY A 464 9.87 25.83 -4.87
C GLY A 464 10.57 27.03 -4.25
N ASP A 465 11.42 27.68 -5.05
CA ASP A 465 12.24 28.84 -4.65
C ASP A 465 11.44 30.15 -4.64
N TYR A 466 10.27 30.14 -4.01
CA TYR A 466 9.41 31.32 -3.85
C TYR A 466 9.57 31.87 -2.44
N THR A 467 9.54 33.19 -2.28
CA THR A 467 9.24 33.81 -0.98
C THR A 467 7.74 34.17 -0.93
N PRO A 468 7.12 34.29 0.26
CA PRO A 468 5.72 34.70 0.36
C PRO A 468 5.41 35.99 -0.41
N GLU A 469 6.35 36.93 -0.45
CA GLU A 469 6.19 38.23 -1.13
C GLU A 469 6.15 38.10 -2.66
N MET A 470 6.63 36.97 -3.22
CA MET A 470 6.62 36.70 -4.66
C MET A 470 5.28 36.14 -5.15
N LEU A 471 4.38 35.74 -4.25
CA LEU A 471 3.13 35.07 -4.61
C LEU A 471 1.97 36.09 -4.68
N ALA A 472 1.31 36.14 -5.82
CA ALA A 472 0.12 36.98 -6.02
C ALA A 472 -1.06 36.57 -5.09
N GLU A 473 -1.01 35.36 -4.55
CA GLU A 473 -1.99 34.81 -3.62
C GLU A 473 -1.79 35.28 -2.17
N THR A 474 -0.59 35.73 -1.77
CA THR A 474 -0.28 36.04 -0.36
C THR A 474 -1.23 37.07 0.26
N PRO A 475 -1.54 38.20 -0.39
CA PRO A 475 -2.49 39.17 0.17
C PRO A 475 -3.88 38.58 0.41
N ALA A 476 -4.31 37.63 -0.43
CA ALA A 476 -5.61 36.99 -0.30
C ALA A 476 -5.67 36.05 0.92
N VAL A 477 -4.55 35.41 1.26
CA VAL A 477 -4.43 34.52 2.43
C VAL A 477 -4.38 35.33 3.73
N GLU A 478 -3.60 36.41 3.75
CA GLU A 478 -3.41 37.26 4.93
C GLU A 478 -4.67 38.07 5.30
N GLU A 479 -5.51 38.41 4.32
CA GLU A 479 -6.76 39.19 4.50
C GLU A 479 -7.67 38.63 5.59
N TYR A 480 -7.69 37.30 5.76
CA TYR A 480 -8.50 36.62 6.76
C TYR A 480 -7.68 35.94 7.87
N GLY A 481 -6.37 36.22 7.94
CA GLY A 481 -5.46 35.68 8.97
C GLY A 481 -4.90 34.29 8.70
N GLY A 482 -4.97 33.79 7.46
CA GLY A 482 -4.27 32.56 7.06
C GLY A 482 -2.75 32.78 6.96
N ARG A 483 -1.98 31.69 6.87
CA ARG A 483 -0.52 31.75 6.65
C ARG A 483 -0.10 31.16 5.32
N VAL A 484 0.92 31.74 4.71
CA VAL A 484 1.61 31.16 3.56
C VAL A 484 2.79 30.32 4.05
N ALA A 485 2.90 29.08 3.57
CA ALA A 485 4.01 28.19 3.89
C ALA A 485 4.78 27.83 2.62
N ILE A 486 6.07 28.13 2.61
CA ILE A 486 6.98 27.71 1.53
C ILE A 486 7.60 26.38 1.95
N LEU A 487 7.45 25.38 1.09
CA LEU A 487 7.94 24.02 1.31
C LEU A 487 9.19 23.76 0.47
N ASP A 488 10.11 22.96 1.03
CA ASP A 488 11.42 22.69 0.43
C ASP A 488 11.31 22.20 -1.02
N TYR A 489 12.13 22.76 -1.90
CA TYR A 489 12.24 22.31 -3.27
C TYR A 489 12.98 20.97 -3.34
N VAL A 490 12.26 19.88 -3.64
CA VAL A 490 12.89 18.59 -3.92
C VAL A 490 13.36 18.58 -5.37
N ALA A 491 14.63 18.94 -5.57
CA ALA A 491 15.29 18.96 -6.87
C ALA A 491 15.55 17.54 -7.40
N GLU A 492 14.53 16.90 -7.98
CA GLU A 492 14.73 15.79 -8.92
C GLU A 492 13.76 15.93 -10.11
N ARG A 493 14.28 16.55 -11.17
CA ARG A 493 13.71 16.68 -12.53
C ARG A 493 12.44 17.54 -12.64
N SER A 494 12.61 18.80 -13.03
CA SER A 494 11.50 19.65 -13.51
C SER A 494 10.75 18.97 -14.65
N THR A 495 9.41 18.98 -14.59
CA THR A 495 8.53 18.46 -15.64
C THR A 495 8.86 19.02 -17.03
N THR A 496 9.33 20.28 -17.10
CA THR A 496 9.75 20.93 -18.35
C THR A 496 11.00 20.27 -18.93
N ALA A 497 11.97 19.89 -18.07
CA ALA A 497 13.21 19.24 -18.50
C ALA A 497 12.97 17.80 -19.00
N VAL A 498 12.02 17.07 -18.41
CA VAL A 498 11.64 15.72 -18.89
C VAL A 498 10.98 15.79 -20.27
N VAL A 499 10.10 16.78 -20.48
CA VAL A 499 9.35 16.94 -21.74
C VAL A 499 10.23 17.47 -22.86
N ASN A 500 11.15 18.40 -22.55
CA ASN A 500 12.13 18.87 -23.53
C ASN A 500 13.05 17.73 -23.99
N ARG A 501 13.49 16.85 -23.08
CA ARG A 501 14.29 15.67 -23.44
C ARG A 501 13.57 14.69 -24.37
N ILE A 502 12.25 14.54 -24.21
CA ILE A 502 11.42 13.73 -25.12
C ILE A 502 11.24 14.41 -26.48
N ARG A 503 11.12 15.75 -26.51
CA ARG A 503 10.97 16.53 -27.75
C ARG A 503 12.26 16.73 -28.53
N GLU A 504 13.40 16.77 -27.87
CA GLU A 504 14.72 17.02 -28.46
C GLU A 504 15.38 15.74 -29.02
N GLY A 505 14.80 14.56 -28.80
CA GLY A 505 15.19 13.35 -29.52
C GLY A 505 16.63 12.87 -29.28
N GLU A 506 17.23 13.16 -28.12
CA GLU A 506 18.53 12.59 -27.74
C GLU A 506 18.37 11.16 -27.21
N GLY A 507 18.01 10.26 -28.13
CA GLY A 507 17.99 8.81 -27.97
C GLY A 507 18.54 8.08 -29.20
N ALA A 508 19.21 8.78 -30.12
CA ALA A 508 19.93 8.16 -31.22
C ALA A 508 21.36 7.85 -30.78
N VAL A 509 21.60 6.59 -30.44
CA VAL A 509 22.92 5.95 -30.35
C VAL A 509 23.71 6.32 -31.61
N GLN A 510 24.74 7.15 -31.47
CA GLN A 510 25.80 7.22 -32.47
C GLN A 510 26.66 5.96 -32.31
N THR A 511 26.42 5.00 -33.19
CA THR A 511 27.36 3.95 -33.51
C THR A 511 28.52 4.57 -34.29
N ASN A 512 29.72 4.46 -33.73
CA ASN A 512 30.95 4.29 -34.48
C ASN A 512 31.91 3.44 -33.67
#